data_AF-A0A661P747-F1
#
_entry.id   AF-A0A661P747-F1
#
_cell.length_a   1.000
_cell.length_b   1.000
_cell.length_c   1.000
_cell.angle_alpha   90.00
_cell.angle_beta   90.00
_cell.angle_gamma   90.00
#
_symmetry.space_group_name_H-M   'P 1'
#
loop_
_entity.id
_entity.type
_entity.pdbx_description
1 polymer ?
#
loop_
_entity_poly.entity_id
_entity_poly.type
_entity_poly.pdbx_seq_one_letter_code
_entity_poly.pdbx_strand_id
1 'polypeptide(L)'
;MGGHNQTEWVVTFARNTHYSLTGGVIVSGSFQAFDQGYMLDALKRLGPSFVGVTQLQATVSDEEIYELNRAGVRAIRFNFKRGGSEEVKHLESMAQRVHELARWHVELYVDSRELDELYNTLAALPAVCIDHLGLSKDRFAVLLKLVEGGIRVKATGFGRVDFGVRHVLQELYSANSDSLMFGTDLPSTRASRPYEHNDFTLIIESLGIEKATKVLYENAVEFYRPAEISSERTKPAGKAPVDNQR
;
A
#
# COMPACT_ATOMS: atom_id res chain seq x y z
N MET A 1 0.35 26.24 -22.99
CA MET A 1 1.33 25.17 -22.69
C MET A 1 0.72 24.31 -21.59
N GLY A 2 0.03 23.23 -21.99
CA GLY A 2 -0.71 22.38 -21.07
C GLY A 2 0.22 21.37 -20.43
N GLY A 3 0.42 21.48 -19.12
CA GLY A 3 1.18 20.51 -18.34
C GLY A 3 0.42 19.20 -18.24
N HIS A 4 1.12 18.11 -18.56
CA HIS A 4 0.63 16.75 -18.36
C HIS A 4 0.42 16.50 -16.86
N ASN A 5 -0.84 16.39 -16.43
CA ASN A 5 -1.18 15.85 -15.11
C ASN A 5 -0.79 14.37 -15.08
N GLN A 6 0.33 14.04 -14.43
CA GLN A 6 0.68 12.67 -14.13
C GLN A 6 -0.12 12.21 -12.91
N THR A 7 -1.24 11.54 -13.18
CA THR A 7 -1.99 10.77 -12.20
C THR A 7 -1.18 9.52 -11.83
N GLU A 8 -1.01 9.24 -10.54
CA GLU A 8 -0.44 7.96 -10.09
C GLU A 8 -1.53 6.88 -10.22
N TRP A 9 -1.31 5.92 -11.13
CA TRP A 9 -2.26 4.84 -11.41
C TRP A 9 -1.80 3.57 -10.72
N VAL A 10 -2.61 3.02 -9.81
CA VAL A 10 -2.55 1.57 -9.53
C VAL A 10 -3.48 0.87 -10.51
N VAL A 11 -2.95 0.57 -11.69
CA VAL A 11 -3.58 -0.33 -12.66
C VAL A 11 -2.48 -1.20 -13.26
N THR A 12 -2.67 -2.51 -13.27
CA THR A 12 -1.94 -3.38 -14.21
C THR A 12 -2.93 -4.14 -15.05
N PHE A 13 -2.99 -3.78 -16.33
CA PHE A 13 -3.26 -4.73 -17.40
C PHE A 13 -1.92 -4.98 -18.09
N ALA A 14 -1.33 -6.15 -17.86
CA ALA A 14 -0.30 -6.68 -18.74
C ALA A 14 -0.98 -7.68 -19.66
N ARG A 15 -1.15 -7.30 -20.93
CA ARG A 15 -1.54 -8.22 -22.01
C ARG A 15 -0.61 -9.44 -21.93
N ASN A 16 -1.17 -10.60 -21.58
CA ASN A 16 -0.56 -11.95 -21.48
C ASN A 16 -0.42 -12.58 -20.08
N THR A 17 -1.11 -12.11 -19.03
CA THR A 17 -1.06 -12.79 -17.71
C THR A 17 -2.46 -12.94 -17.07
N HIS A 18 -2.75 -14.13 -16.56
CA HIS A 18 -4.08 -14.59 -16.12
C HIS A 18 -4.40 -14.24 -14.65
N TYR A 19 -4.33 -12.97 -14.26
CA TYR A 19 -4.88 -12.54 -12.97
C TYR A 19 -5.80 -11.33 -13.14
N SER A 20 -6.88 -11.33 -12.35
CA SER A 20 -7.88 -10.26 -12.35
C SER A 20 -7.56 -9.26 -11.25
N LEU A 21 -7.48 -7.97 -11.59
CA LEU A 21 -7.42 -6.90 -10.61
C LEU A 21 -8.80 -6.74 -9.95
N THR A 22 -8.89 -7.04 -8.66
CA THR A 22 -10.16 -7.03 -7.91
C THR A 22 -10.39 -5.75 -7.10
N GLY A 23 -9.35 -4.92 -6.94
CA GLY A 23 -9.36 -3.66 -6.20
C GLY A 23 -7.97 -3.03 -6.18
N GLY A 24 -7.83 -1.91 -5.47
CA GLY A 24 -6.54 -1.23 -5.39
C GLY A 24 -6.53 0.00 -4.48
N VAL A 25 -5.33 0.55 -4.30
CA VAL A 25 -5.11 1.72 -3.43
C VAL A 25 -4.49 2.82 -4.27
N ILE A 26 -5.16 3.96 -4.40
CA ILE A 26 -4.61 5.16 -5.02
C ILE A 26 -3.92 5.96 -3.93
N VAL A 27 -2.61 6.17 -4.07
CA VAL A 27 -1.81 6.91 -3.10
C VAL A 27 -1.48 8.28 -3.65
N SER A 28 -1.58 9.33 -2.82
CA SER A 28 -1.16 10.66 -3.22
C SER A 28 0.36 10.75 -3.33
N GLY A 29 0.82 11.21 -4.49
CA GLY A 29 2.21 11.58 -4.73
C GLY A 29 2.56 12.89 -4.02
N SER A 30 3.82 13.04 -3.59
CA SER A 30 4.27 14.24 -2.86
C SER A 30 4.08 15.55 -3.62
N PHE A 31 4.06 15.51 -4.96
CA PHE A 31 3.88 16.69 -5.81
C PHE A 31 2.44 17.20 -5.87
N GLN A 32 1.48 16.40 -5.42
CA GLN A 32 0.06 16.79 -5.34
C GLN A 32 -0.26 17.58 -4.06
N ALA A 33 0.69 17.66 -3.11
CA ALA A 33 0.52 18.30 -1.82
C ALA A 33 -0.82 17.91 -1.15
N PHE A 34 -1.72 18.88 -0.97
CA PHE A 34 -3.03 18.71 -0.33
C PHE A 34 -4.20 18.75 -1.33
N ASP A 35 -3.95 18.64 -2.64
CA ASP A 35 -5.04 18.51 -3.61
C ASP A 35 -5.56 17.06 -3.62
N GLN A 36 -6.85 16.87 -3.38
CA GLN A 36 -7.51 15.56 -3.47
C GLN A 36 -8.40 15.40 -4.72
N GLY A 37 -8.56 16.43 -5.55
CA GLY A 37 -9.53 16.44 -6.66
C GLY A 37 -9.32 15.28 -7.65
N TYR A 38 -8.07 15.01 -8.04
CA TYR A 38 -7.75 13.90 -8.94
C TYR A 38 -8.03 12.53 -8.31
N MET A 39 -7.78 12.39 -7.01
CA MET A 39 -7.98 11.12 -6.29
C MET A 39 -9.47 10.81 -6.19
N LEU A 40 -10.27 11.81 -5.84
CA LEU A 40 -11.73 11.66 -5.73
C LEU A 40 -12.36 11.33 -7.10
N ASP A 41 -11.91 11.98 -8.18
CA ASP A 41 -12.34 11.62 -9.54
C ASP A 41 -11.93 10.20 -9.91
N ALA A 42 -10.71 9.78 -9.57
CA ALA A 42 -10.24 8.42 -9.84
C ALA A 42 -11.03 7.36 -9.06
N LEU A 43 -11.26 7.55 -7.75
CA LEU A 43 -12.06 6.63 -6.93
C LEU A 43 -13.49 6.49 -7.46
N LYS A 44 -14.10 7.60 -7.87
CA LYS A 44 -15.43 7.59 -8.49
C LYS A 44 -15.49 6.75 -9.77
N ARG A 45 -14.42 6.75 -10.57
CA ARG A 45 -14.34 5.99 -11.84
C ARG A 45 -13.98 4.52 -11.64
N LEU A 46 -13.10 4.22 -10.69
CA LEU A 46 -12.61 2.86 -10.43
C LEU A 46 -13.59 2.03 -9.59
N GLY A 47 -14.43 2.70 -8.80
CA GLY A 47 -15.51 2.05 -8.07
C GLY A 47 -15.12 1.61 -6.64
N PRO A 48 -16.05 0.94 -5.94
CA PRO A 48 -16.02 0.77 -4.49
C PRO A 48 -14.97 -0.22 -3.96
N SER A 49 -14.31 -0.98 -4.85
CA SER A 49 -13.17 -1.84 -4.50
C SER A 49 -11.83 -1.10 -4.50
N PHE A 50 -11.83 0.19 -4.87
CA PHE A 50 -10.65 1.05 -4.80
C PHE A 50 -10.77 2.04 -3.64
N VAL A 51 -9.63 2.33 -3.00
CA VAL A 51 -9.54 3.26 -1.87
C VAL A 51 -8.43 4.28 -2.07
N GLY A 52 -8.52 5.40 -1.36
CA GLY A 52 -7.53 6.48 -1.41
C GLY A 52 -6.64 6.55 -0.17
N VAL A 53 -5.39 6.97 -0.35
CA VAL A 53 -4.48 7.40 0.71
C VAL A 53 -3.98 8.80 0.39
N THR A 54 -4.38 9.77 1.20
CA THR A 54 -4.14 11.19 0.89
C THR A 54 -3.09 11.82 1.80
N GLN A 55 -2.80 13.11 1.60
CA GLN A 55 -2.04 13.94 2.53
C GLN A 55 -2.96 15.05 3.02
N LEU A 56 -2.95 15.34 4.32
CA LEU A 56 -3.77 16.38 4.93
C LEU A 56 -2.90 17.33 5.75
N GLN A 57 -3.32 18.59 5.82
CA GLN A 57 -2.78 19.53 6.78
C GLN A 57 -3.23 19.13 8.19
N ALA A 58 -2.43 19.44 9.21
CA ALA A 58 -2.82 19.20 10.60
C ALA A 58 -4.09 19.96 11.01
N THR A 59 -4.40 21.05 10.30
CA THR A 59 -5.58 21.90 10.50
C THR A 59 -6.83 21.47 9.74
N VAL A 60 -6.79 20.35 9.00
CA VAL A 60 -7.97 19.78 8.32
C VAL A 60 -9.12 19.61 9.31
N SER A 61 -10.37 19.85 8.91
CA SER A 61 -11.53 19.69 9.79
C SER A 61 -11.96 18.21 9.93
N ASP A 62 -12.73 17.90 10.98
CA ASP A 62 -13.31 16.56 11.15
C ASP A 62 -14.30 16.27 10.01
N GLU A 63 -15.08 17.27 9.61
CA GLU A 63 -16.05 17.17 8.51
C GLU A 63 -15.36 16.76 7.21
N GLU A 64 -14.20 17.34 6.90
CA GLU A 64 -13.44 17.01 5.69
C GLU A 64 -12.89 15.58 5.74
N ILE A 65 -12.42 15.12 6.91
CA ILE A 65 -12.02 13.71 7.11
C ILE A 65 -13.22 12.77 6.85
N TYR A 66 -14.41 13.11 7.35
CA TYR A 66 -15.62 12.32 7.12
C TYR A 66 -16.06 12.31 5.65
N GLU A 67 -15.97 13.44 4.93
CA GLU A 67 -16.27 13.50 3.49
C GLU A 67 -15.30 12.64 2.68
N LEU A 68 -14.01 12.76 2.94
CA LEU A 68 -12.99 11.92 2.30
C LEU A 68 -13.23 10.43 2.60
N ASN A 69 -13.64 10.10 3.83
CA ASN A 69 -13.95 8.73 4.20
C ASN A 69 -15.15 8.17 3.42
N ARG A 70 -16.21 8.98 3.25
CA ARG A 70 -17.36 8.62 2.38
C ARG A 70 -16.95 8.43 0.94
N ALA A 71 -15.98 9.19 0.45
CA ALA A 71 -15.46 9.08 -0.91
C ALA A 71 -14.49 7.89 -1.12
N GLY A 72 -14.17 7.11 -0.08
CA GLY A 72 -13.33 5.93 -0.18
C GLY A 72 -11.89 6.13 0.28
N VAL A 73 -11.53 7.28 0.86
CA VAL A 73 -10.22 7.46 1.50
C VAL A 73 -10.17 6.67 2.80
N ARG A 74 -9.01 6.05 3.08
CA ARG A 74 -8.82 5.12 4.22
C ARG A 74 -7.57 5.39 5.03
N ALA A 75 -6.73 6.32 4.59
CA ALA A 75 -5.49 6.67 5.28
C ALA A 75 -4.94 8.02 4.88
N ILE A 76 -4.03 8.52 5.71
CA ILE A 76 -3.14 9.63 5.41
C ILE A 76 -1.70 9.14 5.29
N ARG A 77 -0.90 9.80 4.45
CA ARG A 77 0.51 9.48 4.22
C ARG A 77 1.43 10.60 4.73
N PHE A 78 2.52 10.21 5.38
CA PHE A 78 3.62 11.08 5.78
C PHE A 78 4.89 10.71 5.02
N ASN A 79 5.71 11.70 4.68
CA ASN A 79 6.91 11.51 3.88
C ASN A 79 8.15 11.92 4.67
N PHE A 80 8.70 11.01 5.48
CA PHE A 80 9.87 11.31 6.30
C PHE A 80 11.17 11.41 5.50
N LYS A 81 11.32 10.60 4.44
CA LYS A 81 12.52 10.64 3.60
C LYS A 81 12.71 11.96 2.84
N ARG A 82 11.68 12.80 2.74
CA ARG A 82 11.72 14.10 2.04
C ARG A 82 11.13 15.26 2.83
N GLY A 83 10.38 14.98 3.89
CA GLY A 83 9.73 15.94 4.76
C GLY A 83 10.68 16.47 5.82
N GLY A 84 10.30 17.61 6.42
CA GLY A 84 11.03 18.22 7.53
C GLY A 84 10.52 17.76 8.89
N SER A 85 11.14 18.26 9.96
CA SER A 85 10.79 17.97 11.36
C SER A 85 9.32 18.27 11.74
N GLU A 86 8.61 19.10 10.98
CA GLU A 86 7.20 19.43 11.22
C GLU A 86 6.26 18.24 10.98
N GLU A 87 6.54 17.37 10.00
CA GLU A 87 5.71 16.18 9.76
C GLU A 87 5.80 15.17 10.91
N VAL A 88 6.96 15.09 11.57
CA VAL A 88 7.17 14.22 12.74
C VAL A 88 6.30 14.68 13.90
N LYS A 89 6.23 16.00 14.14
CA LYS A 89 5.50 16.59 15.27
C LYS A 89 4.01 16.30 15.24
N HIS A 90 3.43 16.22 14.04
CA HIS A 90 1.99 16.02 13.87
C HIS A 90 1.59 14.55 13.68
N LEU A 91 2.56 13.65 13.47
CA LEU A 91 2.30 12.24 13.19
C LEU A 91 1.38 11.61 14.25
N GLU A 92 1.74 11.70 15.52
CA GLU A 92 1.00 11.04 16.60
C GLU A 92 -0.42 11.60 16.73
N SER A 93 -0.56 12.92 16.83
CA SER A 93 -1.87 13.56 16.98
C SER A 93 -2.79 13.28 15.78
N MET A 94 -2.25 13.31 14.56
CA MET A 94 -3.03 13.04 13.36
C MET A 94 -3.40 11.57 13.25
N ALA A 95 -2.45 10.66 13.52
CA ALA A 95 -2.70 9.22 13.50
C ALA A 95 -3.82 8.82 14.47
N GLN A 96 -3.79 9.34 15.70
CA GLN A 96 -4.85 9.10 16.68
C GLN A 96 -6.18 9.66 16.20
N ARG A 97 -6.21 10.92 15.74
CA ARG A 97 -7.43 11.60 15.31
C ARG A 97 -8.11 10.92 14.11
N VAL A 98 -7.37 10.63 13.04
CA VAL A 98 -7.97 9.97 11.85
C VAL A 98 -8.41 8.54 12.16
N HIS A 99 -7.73 7.87 13.09
CA HIS A 99 -8.15 6.56 13.57
C HIS A 99 -9.41 6.64 14.41
N GLU A 100 -9.55 7.61 15.29
CA GLU A 100 -10.75 7.80 16.11
C GLU A 100 -11.98 8.12 15.25
N LEU A 101 -11.85 9.07 14.33
CA LEU A 101 -12.98 9.57 13.52
C LEU A 101 -13.40 8.58 12.43
N ALA A 102 -12.43 7.99 11.72
CA ALA A 102 -12.70 7.24 10.50
C ALA A 102 -12.03 5.86 10.46
N ARG A 103 -11.40 5.44 11.57
CA ARG A 103 -10.60 4.20 11.68
C ARG A 103 -9.42 4.14 10.73
N TRP A 104 -9.02 5.26 10.15
CA TRP A 104 -7.92 5.32 9.20
C TRP A 104 -6.59 4.87 9.85
N HIS A 105 -5.66 4.48 8.99
CA HIS A 105 -4.27 4.24 9.36
C HIS A 105 -3.37 5.35 8.80
N VAL A 106 -2.11 5.33 9.20
CA VAL A 106 -1.07 6.17 8.60
C VAL A 106 -0.12 5.34 7.75
N GLU A 107 0.25 5.89 6.59
CA GLU A 107 1.30 5.34 5.74
C GLU A 107 2.57 6.17 5.82
N LEU A 108 3.72 5.50 5.92
CA LEU A 108 5.00 6.16 6.11
C LEU A 108 5.96 5.83 4.98
N TYR A 109 6.32 6.85 4.21
CA TYR A 109 7.50 6.79 3.35
C TYR A 109 8.74 7.18 4.16
N VAL A 110 9.32 6.19 4.82
CA VAL A 110 10.44 6.33 5.76
C VAL A 110 11.53 5.30 5.43
N ASP A 111 12.79 5.70 5.62
CA ASP A 111 13.92 4.81 5.46
C ASP A 111 14.15 4.03 6.76
N SER A 112 14.47 2.73 6.68
CA SER A 112 14.70 1.87 7.84
C SER A 112 15.73 2.43 8.81
N ARG A 113 16.70 3.20 8.31
CA ARG A 113 17.73 3.90 9.10
C ARG A 113 17.17 4.92 10.09
N GLU A 114 15.95 5.40 9.87
CA GLU A 114 15.28 6.39 10.73
C GLU A 114 14.37 5.71 11.77
N LEU A 115 14.14 4.39 11.67
CA LEU A 115 13.17 3.70 12.52
C LEU A 115 13.60 3.56 13.98
N ASP A 116 14.91 3.60 14.27
CA ASP A 116 15.42 3.55 15.65
C ASP A 116 14.85 4.72 16.49
N GLU A 117 14.82 5.93 15.91
CA GLU A 117 14.34 7.13 16.58
C GLU A 117 12.80 7.18 16.67
N LEU A 118 12.13 6.59 15.69
CA LEU A 118 10.66 6.57 15.60
C LEU A 118 10.02 5.38 16.31
N TYR A 119 10.79 4.37 16.73
CA TYR A 119 10.28 3.07 17.18
C TYR A 119 9.15 3.18 18.21
N ASN A 120 9.38 3.92 19.30
CA ASN A 120 8.41 4.04 20.39
C ASN A 120 7.13 4.75 19.92
N THR A 121 7.26 5.79 19.11
CA THR A 121 6.12 6.50 18.53
C THR A 121 5.30 5.54 17.66
N LEU A 122 5.95 4.86 16.70
CA LEU A 122 5.27 3.96 15.77
C LEU A 122 4.60 2.78 16.47
N ALA A 123 5.24 2.21 17.49
CA ALA A 123 4.69 1.11 18.27
C ALA A 123 3.45 1.51 19.11
N ALA A 124 3.28 2.80 19.41
CA ALA A 124 2.15 3.33 20.15
C ALA A 124 0.97 3.77 19.26
N LEU A 125 1.18 3.89 17.94
CA LEU A 125 0.14 4.32 17.00
C LEU A 125 -0.89 3.21 16.75
N PRO A 126 -2.15 3.58 16.50
CA PRO A 126 -3.24 2.61 16.42
C PRO A 126 -3.19 1.72 15.16
N ALA A 127 -2.70 2.23 14.04
CA ALA A 127 -2.53 1.48 12.80
C ALA A 127 -1.52 2.17 11.87
N VAL A 128 -0.48 1.44 11.47
CA VAL A 128 0.65 1.97 10.67
C VAL A 128 0.98 1.03 9.53
N CYS A 129 1.34 1.61 8.39
CA CYS A 129 1.94 0.92 7.26
C CYS A 129 3.24 1.61 6.83
N ILE A 130 4.31 0.83 6.64
CA ILE A 130 5.59 1.33 6.11
C ILE A 130 5.68 1.03 4.61
N ASP A 131 6.03 2.04 3.82
CA ASP A 131 6.16 1.92 2.37
C ASP A 131 7.43 1.17 1.95
N HIS A 132 7.35 0.47 0.82
CA HIS A 132 8.48 -0.09 0.05
C HIS A 132 9.51 -0.88 0.87
N LEU A 133 9.02 -1.80 1.71
CA LEU A 133 9.86 -2.69 2.52
C LEU A 133 10.88 -1.96 3.43
N GLY A 134 10.65 -0.69 3.76
CA GLY A 134 11.57 0.11 4.57
C GLY A 134 12.84 0.57 3.84
N LEU A 135 12.93 0.40 2.51
CA LEU A 135 13.95 0.95 1.61
C LEU A 135 15.40 0.44 1.76
N SER A 136 15.94 0.34 2.98
CA SER A 136 17.35 -0.01 3.20
C SER A 136 17.52 -1.24 4.10
N LYS A 137 18.59 -2.01 3.84
CA LYS A 137 18.96 -3.18 4.63
C LYS A 137 19.47 -2.78 6.00
N ASP A 138 20.14 -1.63 6.08
CA ASP A 138 20.59 -1.08 7.35
C ASP A 138 19.38 -0.88 8.27
N ARG A 139 19.54 -1.21 9.55
CA ARG A 139 18.47 -1.15 10.56
C ARG A 139 17.18 -1.93 10.23
N PHE A 140 17.22 -2.87 9.29
CA PHE A 140 16.07 -3.74 8.98
C PHE A 140 15.56 -4.54 10.19
N ALA A 141 16.43 -4.89 11.14
CA ALA A 141 16.03 -5.56 12.38
C ALA A 141 15.02 -4.74 13.22
N VAL A 142 15.02 -3.41 13.10
CA VAL A 142 14.04 -2.54 13.77
C VAL A 142 12.68 -2.66 13.10
N LEU A 143 12.65 -2.70 11.76
CA LEU A 143 11.43 -2.96 10.98
C LEU A 143 10.82 -4.31 11.36
N LEU A 144 11.64 -5.37 11.51
CA LEU A 144 11.16 -6.68 11.94
C LEU A 144 10.46 -6.62 13.30
N LYS A 145 11.04 -5.94 14.29
CA LYS A 145 10.41 -5.77 15.62
C LYS A 145 9.08 -5.02 15.54
N LEU A 146 8.99 -3.98 14.70
CA LEU A 146 7.75 -3.25 14.47
C LEU A 146 6.68 -4.14 13.83
N VAL A 147 7.09 -5.01 12.91
CA VAL A 147 6.22 -5.99 12.22
C VAL A 147 5.72 -7.07 13.17
N GLU A 148 6.57 -7.58 14.06
CA GLU A 148 6.18 -8.45 15.19
C GLU A 148 5.12 -7.76 16.07
N GLY A 149 5.23 -6.44 16.24
CA GLY A 149 4.25 -5.60 16.93
C GLY A 149 2.97 -5.29 16.15
N GLY A 150 2.83 -5.75 14.91
CA GLY A 150 1.60 -5.60 14.11
C GLY A 150 1.64 -4.50 13.04
N ILE A 151 2.76 -3.79 12.86
CA ILE A 151 2.90 -2.80 11.78
C ILE A 151 2.86 -3.51 10.42
N ARG A 152 2.07 -2.95 9.50
CA ARG A 152 1.97 -3.43 8.11
C ARG A 152 3.11 -2.86 7.26
N VAL A 153 3.44 -3.56 6.18
CA VAL A 153 4.51 -3.18 5.24
C VAL A 153 4.04 -3.40 3.82
N LYS A 154 4.29 -2.42 2.96
CA LYS A 154 4.05 -2.54 1.53
C LYS A 154 5.18 -3.31 0.85
N ALA A 155 4.84 -4.48 0.30
CA ALA A 155 5.66 -5.25 -0.63
C ALA A 155 5.61 -4.60 -2.03
N THR A 156 6.21 -3.42 -2.15
CA THR A 156 6.19 -2.58 -3.36
C THR A 156 7.55 -1.93 -3.58
N GLY A 157 7.75 -1.28 -4.73
CA GLY A 157 8.96 -0.48 -4.98
C GLY A 157 10.26 -1.29 -4.95
N PHE A 158 10.24 -2.52 -5.45
CA PHE A 158 11.39 -3.44 -5.40
C PHE A 158 12.63 -2.92 -6.12
N GLY A 159 12.47 -1.99 -7.07
CA GLY A 159 13.57 -1.25 -7.69
C GLY A 159 14.13 -0.09 -6.88
N ARG A 160 13.68 0.13 -5.63
CA ARG A 160 14.14 1.19 -4.73
C ARG A 160 15.05 0.68 -3.60
N VAL A 161 15.09 -0.63 -3.38
CA VAL A 161 15.76 -1.24 -2.23
C VAL A 161 17.19 -1.66 -2.53
N ASP A 162 18.02 -1.79 -1.50
CA ASP A 162 19.43 -2.19 -1.58
C ASP A 162 19.68 -3.66 -1.15
N PHE A 163 18.63 -4.49 -1.11
CA PHE A 163 18.67 -5.88 -0.64
C PHE A 163 17.91 -6.86 -1.55
N GLY A 164 18.16 -8.15 -1.31
CA GLY A 164 17.43 -9.23 -1.97
C GLY A 164 16.00 -9.36 -1.44
N VAL A 165 15.03 -8.90 -2.23
CA VAL A 165 13.60 -8.85 -1.87
C VAL A 165 13.04 -10.20 -1.42
N ARG A 166 13.40 -11.30 -2.08
CA ARG A 166 12.93 -12.65 -1.73
C ARG A 166 13.10 -12.99 -0.24
N HIS A 167 14.29 -12.72 0.30
CA HIS A 167 14.60 -13.02 1.69
C HIS A 167 13.81 -12.13 2.64
N VAL A 168 13.70 -10.84 2.33
CA VAL A 168 12.94 -9.87 3.13
C VAL A 168 11.45 -10.21 3.18
N LEU A 169 10.86 -10.64 2.06
CA LEU A 169 9.47 -11.11 2.04
C LEU A 169 9.26 -12.30 2.99
N GLN A 170 10.20 -13.25 2.98
CA GLN A 170 10.14 -14.44 3.84
C GLN A 170 10.30 -14.08 5.32
N GLU A 171 11.23 -13.19 5.67
CA GLU A 171 11.43 -12.73 7.05
C GLU A 171 10.21 -11.98 7.58
N LEU A 172 9.71 -10.97 6.85
CA LEU A 172 8.56 -10.17 7.27
C LEU A 172 7.30 -11.02 7.43
N TYR A 173 7.05 -11.93 6.48
CA TYR A 173 5.92 -12.85 6.57
C TYR A 173 6.05 -13.80 7.76
N SER A 174 7.26 -14.29 8.05
CA SER A 174 7.50 -15.20 9.17
C SER A 174 7.36 -14.51 10.52
N ALA A 175 7.77 -13.23 10.61
CA ALA A 175 7.58 -12.41 11.80
C ALA A 175 6.08 -12.14 12.05
N ASN A 176 5.33 -11.81 10.99
CA ASN A 176 3.88 -11.65 11.07
C ASN A 176 3.24 -11.86 9.68
N SER A 177 2.40 -12.89 9.55
CA SER A 177 1.78 -13.26 8.27
C SER A 177 0.79 -12.22 7.73
N ASP A 178 0.35 -11.30 8.60
CA ASP A 178 -0.59 -10.24 8.26
C ASP A 178 0.15 -8.96 7.81
N SER A 179 1.47 -8.89 7.98
CA SER A 179 2.22 -7.65 7.77
C SER A 179 2.25 -7.16 6.33
N LEU A 180 2.40 -8.06 5.35
CA LEU A 180 2.71 -7.68 3.98
C LEU A 180 1.45 -7.39 3.14
N MET A 181 1.49 -6.30 2.37
CA MET A 181 0.49 -5.96 1.35
C MET A 181 1.19 -5.59 0.04
N PHE A 182 0.80 -6.22 -1.07
CA PHE A 182 1.38 -5.96 -2.39
C PHE A 182 0.76 -4.75 -3.09
N GLY A 183 1.54 -4.16 -3.98
CA GLY A 183 1.16 -3.06 -4.86
C GLY A 183 2.27 -2.80 -5.88
N THR A 184 1.91 -2.12 -6.96
CA THR A 184 2.83 -1.97 -8.09
C THR A 184 3.81 -0.82 -7.92
N ASP A 185 3.46 0.19 -7.11
CA ASP A 185 4.19 1.46 -7.05
C ASP A 185 4.34 2.10 -8.44
N LEU A 186 3.33 1.95 -9.32
CA LEU A 186 3.28 2.69 -10.58
C LEU A 186 2.93 4.18 -10.33
N PRO A 187 3.52 5.12 -11.08
CA PRO A 187 4.36 4.94 -12.27
C PRO A 187 5.86 4.80 -11.94
N SER A 188 6.20 4.40 -10.72
CA SER A 188 7.57 4.17 -10.23
C SER A 188 8.45 5.41 -10.27
N THR A 189 7.83 6.56 -9.96
CA THR A 189 8.49 7.86 -9.93
C THR A 189 9.76 7.80 -9.09
N ARG A 190 10.91 8.07 -9.72
CA ARG A 190 12.26 8.08 -9.11
C ARG A 190 12.75 6.73 -8.55
N ALA A 191 12.12 5.61 -8.91
CA ALA A 191 12.71 4.30 -8.62
C ALA A 191 13.89 4.05 -9.55
N SER A 192 14.96 3.40 -9.06
CA SER A 192 16.12 3.07 -9.90
C SER A 192 15.75 2.06 -10.98
N ARG A 193 14.82 1.15 -10.68
CA ARG A 193 14.13 0.28 -11.63
C ARG A 193 12.63 0.44 -11.47
N PRO A 194 11.85 0.62 -12.56
CA PRO A 194 10.39 0.67 -12.48
C PRO A 194 9.80 -0.70 -12.15
N TYR A 195 8.52 -0.72 -11.79
CA TYR A 195 7.76 -1.96 -11.63
C TYR A 195 7.89 -2.86 -12.86
N GLU A 196 8.12 -4.15 -12.61
CA GLU A 196 8.10 -5.19 -13.63
C GLU A 196 7.12 -6.30 -13.20
N HIS A 197 6.53 -6.98 -14.17
CA HIS A 197 5.60 -8.07 -13.88
C HIS A 197 6.22 -9.17 -12.99
N ASN A 198 7.53 -9.40 -13.12
CA ASN A 198 8.25 -10.34 -12.28
C ASN A 198 8.24 -9.97 -10.78
N ASP A 199 7.94 -8.71 -10.43
CA ASP A 199 7.76 -8.31 -9.02
C ASP A 199 6.52 -8.99 -8.41
N PHE A 200 5.45 -9.16 -9.18
CA PHE A 200 4.26 -9.92 -8.76
C PHE A 200 4.57 -11.41 -8.61
N THR A 201 5.22 -12.02 -9.62
CA THR A 201 5.55 -13.45 -9.56
C THR A 201 6.56 -13.76 -8.47
N LEU A 202 7.46 -12.83 -8.15
CA LEU A 202 8.41 -12.95 -7.06
C LEU A 202 7.72 -13.17 -5.70
N ILE A 203 6.55 -12.56 -5.46
CA ILE A 203 5.78 -12.84 -4.23
C ILE A 203 5.41 -14.33 -4.15
N ILE A 204 4.84 -14.87 -5.23
CA ILE A 204 4.39 -16.26 -5.33
C ILE A 204 5.58 -17.21 -5.21
N GLU A 205 6.68 -16.92 -5.92
CA GLU A 205 7.89 -17.74 -5.85
C GLU A 205 8.57 -17.70 -4.48
N SER A 206 8.45 -16.61 -3.73
CA SER A 206 9.10 -16.45 -2.43
C SER A 206 8.33 -17.12 -1.31
N LEU A 207 6.99 -17.07 -1.35
CA LEU A 207 6.12 -17.50 -0.25
C LEU A 207 5.31 -18.77 -0.57
N GLY A 208 5.19 -19.15 -1.84
CA GLY A 208 4.22 -20.14 -2.29
C GLY A 208 2.82 -19.53 -2.44
N ILE A 209 1.98 -20.15 -3.28
CA ILE A 209 0.70 -19.57 -3.70
C ILE A 209 -0.26 -19.30 -2.53
N GLU A 210 -0.35 -20.21 -1.56
CA GLU A 210 -1.26 -20.07 -0.41
C GLU A 210 -0.92 -18.84 0.45
N LYS A 211 0.37 -18.65 0.76
CA LYS A 211 0.84 -17.51 1.54
C LYS A 211 0.78 -16.21 0.73
N ALA A 212 1.07 -16.29 -0.56
CA ALA A 212 1.00 -15.15 -1.47
C ALA A 212 -0.42 -14.59 -1.60
N THR A 213 -1.47 -15.42 -1.50
CA THR A 213 -2.87 -14.93 -1.50
C THR A 213 -3.13 -13.93 -0.38
N LYS A 214 -2.56 -14.13 0.82
CA LYS A 214 -2.66 -13.15 1.91
C LYS A 214 -2.06 -11.80 1.52
N VAL A 215 -0.84 -11.83 0.98
CA VAL A 215 -0.06 -10.64 0.63
C VAL A 215 -0.66 -9.88 -0.56
N LEU A 216 -1.16 -10.62 -1.55
CA LEU A 216 -1.73 -10.07 -2.78
C LEU A 216 -3.16 -9.56 -2.62
N TYR A 217 -3.86 -9.96 -1.55
CA TYR A 217 -5.29 -9.68 -1.42
C TYR A 217 -5.78 -9.52 0.02
N GLU A 218 -5.75 -10.59 0.83
CA GLU A 218 -6.52 -10.64 2.09
C GLU A 218 -6.05 -9.59 3.10
N ASN A 219 -4.75 -9.42 3.26
CA ASN A 219 -4.17 -8.45 4.19
C ASN A 219 -4.56 -7.01 3.80
N ALA A 220 -4.60 -6.70 2.50
CA ALA A 220 -4.99 -5.39 2.01
C ALA A 220 -6.50 -5.13 2.21
N VAL A 221 -7.35 -6.13 1.95
CA VAL A 221 -8.79 -6.02 2.20
C VAL A 221 -9.08 -5.76 3.67
N GLU A 222 -8.43 -6.49 4.57
CA GLU A 222 -8.57 -6.32 6.02
C GLU A 222 -8.11 -4.93 6.48
N PHE A 223 -6.96 -4.47 6.00
CA PHE A 223 -6.35 -3.24 6.47
C PHE A 223 -6.99 -1.96 5.88
N TYR A 224 -7.30 -1.97 4.58
CA TYR A 224 -7.88 -0.82 3.89
C TYR A 224 -9.41 -0.77 3.99
N ARG A 225 -10.10 -1.91 4.14
CA ARG A 225 -11.57 -1.98 4.25
C ARG A 225 -12.28 -1.22 3.10
N PRO A 226 -12.11 -1.68 1.85
CA PRO A 226 -12.88 -1.14 0.73
C PRO A 226 -14.39 -1.33 0.97
N ALA A 227 -15.21 -0.51 0.32
CA ALA A 227 -16.66 -0.56 0.50
C ALA A 227 -17.24 -1.86 -0.08
N GLU A 228 -16.63 -2.36 -1.16
CA GLU A 228 -16.96 -3.67 -1.74
C GLU A 228 -15.70 -4.50 -1.94
N ILE A 229 -15.88 -5.81 -1.80
CA ILE A 229 -14.86 -6.81 -2.08
C ILE A 229 -15.35 -7.57 -3.31
N SER A 230 -14.53 -7.67 -4.36
CA SER A 230 -14.93 -8.40 -5.57
C SER A 230 -15.36 -9.83 -5.20
N SER A 231 -16.56 -10.21 -5.63
CA SER A 231 -17.17 -11.51 -5.35
C SER A 231 -16.63 -12.64 -6.24
N GLU A 232 -15.77 -12.32 -7.21
CA GLU A 232 -15.10 -13.29 -8.07
C GLU A 232 -13.98 -14.02 -7.31
N ARG A 233 -14.36 -14.86 -6.34
CA ARG A 233 -13.58 -16.07 -6.08
C ARG A 233 -13.71 -16.91 -7.34
N THR A 234 -12.68 -16.91 -8.18
CA THR A 234 -12.59 -17.68 -9.42
C THR A 234 -13.24 -19.05 -9.25
N LYS A 235 -14.38 -19.27 -9.92
CA LYS A 235 -14.87 -20.62 -10.17
C LYS A 235 -13.74 -21.35 -10.92
N PRO A 236 -13.37 -22.58 -10.53
CA PRO A 236 -12.38 -23.34 -11.29
C PRO A 236 -12.88 -23.42 -12.73
N ALA A 237 -11.99 -23.08 -13.69
CA ALA A 237 -12.30 -23.11 -15.10
C ALA A 237 -12.94 -24.47 -15.44
N GLY A 238 -14.20 -24.44 -15.85
CA GLY A 238 -14.91 -25.64 -16.28
C GLY A 238 -14.09 -26.33 -17.37
N LYS A 239 -13.86 -27.64 -17.22
CA LYS A 239 -13.19 -28.47 -18.23
C LYS A 239 -13.80 -28.18 -19.60
N ALA A 240 -12.95 -27.87 -20.58
CA ALA A 240 -13.35 -27.76 -21.96
C ALA A 240 -14.09 -29.06 -22.41
N PRO A 241 -15.12 -28.96 -23.27
CA PRO A 241 -15.79 -30.14 -23.78
C PRO A 241 -14.79 -30.99 -24.56
N VAL A 242 -14.74 -32.28 -24.24
CA VAL A 242 -14.03 -33.28 -25.05
C VAL A 242 -14.84 -33.42 -26.34
N ASP A 243 -14.32 -32.88 -27.44
CA ASP A 243 -14.86 -33.11 -28.77
C ASP A 243 -14.61 -34.59 -29.12
N ASN A 244 -15.70 -35.36 -29.24
CA ASN A 244 -15.66 -36.77 -29.54
C ASN A 244 -16.20 -36.93 -30.97
N GLN A 245 -15.33 -36.68 -31.96
CA GLN A 245 -15.64 -36.95 -33.35
C GLN A 245 -15.44 -38.44 -33.64
N ARG A 246 -16.54 -39.10 -34.02
CA ARG A 246 -16.56 -40.29 -34.88
C ARG A 246 -17.10 -39.87 -36.24
#